data_AF-A0AAN6VDH0-F1
#
_entry.id   AF-A0AAN6VDH0-F1
#
_cell.length_a   1.000
_cell.length_b   1.000
_cell.length_c   1.000
_cell.angle_alpha   90.00
_cell.angle_beta   90.00
_cell.angle_gamma   90.00
#
_symmetry.space_group_name_H-M   'P 1'
#
loop_
_entity.id
_entity.type
_entity.pdbx_description
1 polymer ?
#
loop_
_entity_poly.entity_id
_entity_poly.type
_entity_poly.pdbx_seq_one_letter_code
_entity_poly.pdbx_strand_id
1 'polypeptide(L)'
;MDRNLNNLLKWSIENSVPSSTTPASTDSADRPTAITARPSDTPSTGAATAPPASNVNPELLSALFGGPSEADLMRAAMEVVTDPTATLDNKLIAFDNFEQLIESLDNANNLEPLGLWTPLLSVLATPAKSEEEEEIKTYEPELQRMAAWCVGTAVQNNVKSQERLLAMGGVPTLLKLATAEDGDVGVRRKSIYALSSAVRNYQPSMDVVVEGLAKYGRGEKVDAADMDAVDGVIDWLRERVKGKA
;
A
#
# COMPACT_ATOMS: atom_id res chain seq x y z
N MET A 1 -18.05 6.24 -14.23
CA MET A 1 -18.42 5.58 -12.96
C MET A 1 -17.54 4.37 -12.84
N ASP A 2 -16.43 4.61 -12.17
CA ASP A 2 -15.21 3.81 -12.23
C ASP A 2 -15.40 2.50 -11.47
N ARG A 3 -15.42 1.40 -12.23
CA ARG A 3 -15.51 0.03 -11.72
C ARG A 3 -14.42 -0.30 -10.67
N ASN A 4 -13.32 0.46 -10.66
CA ASN A 4 -12.20 0.23 -9.74
C ASN A 4 -12.50 0.69 -8.30
N LEU A 5 -13.22 1.82 -8.15
CA LEU A 5 -13.57 2.35 -6.83
C LEU A 5 -14.52 1.42 -6.07
N ASN A 6 -15.46 0.80 -6.79
CA ASN A 6 -16.40 -0.16 -6.21
C ASN A 6 -15.70 -1.44 -5.72
N ASN A 7 -14.60 -1.85 -6.36
CA ASN A 7 -13.82 -3.00 -5.92
C ASN A 7 -13.00 -2.68 -4.67
N LEU A 8 -12.42 -1.47 -4.59
CA LEU A 8 -11.76 -0.94 -3.40
C LEU A 8 -12.70 -0.85 -2.19
N LEU A 9 -13.91 -0.32 -2.41
CA LEU A 9 -14.93 -0.18 -1.36
C LEU A 9 -15.40 -1.55 -0.88
N LYS A 10 -15.68 -2.47 -1.81
CA LYS A 10 -16.06 -3.84 -1.50
C LYS A 10 -14.98 -4.54 -0.68
N TRP A 11 -13.73 -4.38 -1.07
CA TRP A 11 -12.60 -4.96 -0.37
C TRP A 11 -12.39 -4.38 1.04
N SER A 12 -12.51 -3.05 1.20
CA SER A 12 -12.42 -2.38 2.50
C SER A 12 -13.50 -2.88 3.48
N ILE A 13 -14.69 -3.18 2.98
CA ILE A 13 -15.79 -3.78 3.76
C ILE A 13 -15.50 -5.25 4.10
N GLU A 14 -14.94 -6.03 3.18
CA GLU A 14 -14.64 -7.45 3.38
C GLU A 14 -13.52 -7.69 4.42
N ASN A 15 -12.56 -6.76 4.54
CA ASN A 15 -11.40 -6.89 5.45
C ASN A 15 -11.51 -6.12 6.78
N SER A 16 -12.60 -5.39 7.03
CA SER A 16 -12.76 -4.57 8.26
C SER A 16 -13.50 -5.26 9.41
N VAL A 17 -13.83 -6.55 9.29
CA VAL A 17 -14.48 -7.32 10.37
C VAL A 17 -13.55 -8.36 10.99
N PRO A 18 -13.19 -8.25 12.29
CA PRO A 18 -12.58 -9.37 12.99
C PRO A 18 -13.54 -10.55 13.03
N SER A 19 -13.03 -11.72 12.63
CA SER A 19 -13.78 -12.98 12.65
C SER A 19 -14.17 -13.35 14.07
N SER A 20 -15.46 -13.29 14.39
CA SER A 20 -16.05 -14.13 15.44
C SER A 20 -17.30 -14.80 14.90
N THR A 21 -17.08 -15.92 14.22
CA THR A 21 -18.10 -16.90 13.86
C THR A 21 -18.46 -17.72 15.12
N THR A 22 -19.70 -17.53 15.61
CA THR A 22 -20.79 -18.49 15.93
C THR A 22 -20.46 -20.00 16.10
N PRO A 23 -21.28 -20.88 16.74
CA PRO A 23 -22.68 -20.71 17.17
C PRO A 23 -23.16 -21.40 18.48
N ALA A 24 -24.40 -21.08 18.84
CA ALA A 24 -25.24 -21.75 19.83
C ALA A 24 -25.59 -23.20 19.43
N SER A 25 -25.72 -24.08 20.44
CA SER A 25 -26.28 -25.43 20.30
C SER A 25 -27.63 -25.51 21.00
N THR A 26 -28.59 -26.07 20.27
CA THR A 26 -29.95 -26.46 20.64
C THR A 26 -29.98 -27.84 21.31
N ASP A 27 -30.90 -28.00 22.27
CA ASP A 27 -32.00 -28.97 22.27
C ASP A 27 -32.16 -29.92 23.49
N SER A 28 -33.44 -30.22 23.77
CA SER A 28 -34.03 -31.40 24.46
C SER A 28 -34.34 -31.37 25.97
N ALA A 29 -35.60 -31.02 26.25
CA ALA A 29 -36.67 -31.77 26.96
C ALA A 29 -36.38 -32.68 28.18
N ASP A 30 -37.10 -32.46 29.32
CA ASP A 30 -37.99 -33.45 29.96
C ASP A 30 -38.97 -32.79 30.99
N ARG A 31 -39.93 -33.56 31.48
CA ARG A 31 -41.35 -33.26 31.80
C ARG A 31 -41.64 -33.14 33.34
N PRO A 32 -42.87 -33.36 33.89
CA PRO A 32 -43.76 -32.33 34.49
C PRO A 32 -44.07 -32.49 36.00
N THR A 33 -44.67 -31.47 36.65
CA THR A 33 -45.58 -31.66 37.80
C THR A 33 -46.54 -30.49 38.00
N ALA A 34 -47.71 -30.78 38.56
CA ALA A 34 -48.95 -29.99 38.54
C ALA A 34 -49.26 -29.24 39.87
N ILE A 35 -50.32 -28.41 39.82
CA ILE A 35 -51.35 -28.11 40.86
C ILE A 35 -51.50 -26.64 41.36
N THR A 36 -52.71 -26.10 41.11
CA THR A 36 -53.56 -25.05 41.78
C THR A 36 -53.29 -23.53 41.74
N ALA A 37 -54.14 -22.85 40.94
CA ALA A 37 -55.14 -21.81 41.24
C ALA A 37 -54.89 -20.63 42.24
N ARG A 38 -54.96 -19.38 41.72
CA ARG A 38 -55.99 -18.34 42.02
C ARG A 38 -55.80 -17.07 41.14
N PRO A 39 -56.86 -16.29 40.83
CA PRO A 39 -56.77 -15.08 40.01
C PRO A 39 -56.66 -13.81 40.85
N SER A 40 -55.95 -12.79 40.36
CA SER A 40 -56.06 -11.41 40.83
C SER A 40 -55.65 -10.44 39.72
N ASP A 41 -56.55 -9.51 39.40
CA ASP A 41 -56.45 -8.45 38.40
C ASP A 41 -55.41 -7.37 38.78
N THR A 42 -54.62 -6.86 37.81
CA THR A 42 -54.48 -5.44 37.39
C THR A 42 -53.27 -5.25 36.42
N PRO A 43 -53.21 -4.16 35.62
CA PRO A 43 -52.75 -4.21 34.22
C PRO A 43 -51.37 -3.57 33.96
N SER A 44 -50.92 -3.78 32.71
CA SER A 44 -49.95 -2.98 31.97
C SER A 44 -48.47 -3.09 32.36
N THR A 45 -47.69 -3.74 31.50
CA THR A 45 -46.54 -3.11 30.83
C THR A 45 -46.24 -3.90 29.56
N GLY A 46 -46.47 -3.29 28.40
CA GLY A 46 -46.10 -3.87 27.12
C GLY A 46 -44.59 -4.02 27.03
N ALA A 47 -44.09 -5.24 26.94
CA ALA A 47 -42.72 -5.51 26.55
C ALA A 47 -42.59 -5.12 25.07
N ALA A 48 -42.08 -3.90 24.82
CA ALA A 48 -41.63 -3.51 23.50
C ALA A 48 -40.46 -4.42 23.12
N THR A 49 -40.72 -5.36 22.23
CA THR A 49 -39.67 -6.04 21.46
C THR A 49 -38.78 -4.96 20.83
N ALA A 50 -37.53 -4.89 21.26
CA ALA A 50 -36.51 -4.09 20.62
C ALA A 50 -36.47 -4.47 19.12
N PRO A 51 -36.47 -3.49 18.19
CA PRO A 51 -36.41 -3.82 16.77
C PRO A 51 -35.11 -4.58 16.48
N PRO A 52 -35.15 -5.58 15.58
CA PRO A 52 -33.96 -6.33 15.20
C PRO A 52 -32.90 -5.38 14.67
N ALA A 53 -31.65 -5.56 15.10
CA ALA A 53 -30.52 -4.77 14.63
C ALA A 53 -30.52 -4.75 13.10
N SER A 54 -30.81 -3.59 12.52
CA SER A 54 -30.87 -3.41 11.08
C SER A 54 -29.48 -3.68 10.50
N ASN A 55 -29.34 -4.72 9.68
CA ASN A 55 -28.17 -4.91 8.82
C ASN A 55 -28.06 -3.67 7.93
N VAL A 56 -27.20 -2.75 8.31
CA VAL A 56 -27.06 -1.47 7.62
C VAL A 56 -26.30 -1.73 6.33
N ASN A 57 -26.94 -1.49 5.18
CA ASN A 57 -26.29 -1.65 3.88
C ASN A 57 -25.16 -0.61 3.73
N PRO A 58 -23.89 -1.03 3.51
CA PRO A 58 -22.75 -0.14 3.34
C PRO A 58 -22.93 0.87 2.20
N GLU A 59 -23.65 0.50 1.14
CA GLU A 59 -23.96 1.40 0.02
C GLU A 59 -24.93 2.51 0.44
N LEU A 60 -25.91 2.20 1.29
CA LEU A 60 -26.84 3.19 1.85
C LEU A 60 -26.16 4.10 2.87
N LEU A 61 -25.20 3.58 3.65
CA LEU A 61 -24.38 4.39 4.54
C LEU A 61 -23.46 5.32 3.75
N SER A 62 -22.82 4.83 2.70
CA SER A 62 -21.96 5.65 1.84
C SER A 62 -22.77 6.71 1.09
N ALA A 63 -24.00 6.40 0.68
CA ALA A 63 -24.91 7.38 0.08
C ALA A 63 -25.40 8.44 1.08
N LEU A 64 -25.47 8.09 2.38
CA LEU A 64 -25.98 8.97 3.44
C LEU A 64 -24.88 9.83 4.09
N PHE A 65 -23.70 9.27 4.31
CA PHE A 65 -22.57 9.90 5.03
C PHE A 65 -21.37 10.24 4.13
N GLY A 66 -21.41 9.84 2.86
CA GLY A 66 -20.24 9.83 1.97
C GLY A 66 -19.43 8.54 2.11
N GLY A 67 -18.67 8.21 1.07
CA GLY A 67 -17.66 7.14 1.14
C GLY A 67 -16.40 7.59 1.90
N PRO A 68 -15.45 6.68 2.17
CA PRO A 68 -14.14 7.03 2.72
C PRO A 68 -13.44 8.08 1.84
N SER A 69 -12.68 8.96 2.48
CA SER A 69 -11.85 9.93 1.74
C SER A 69 -10.68 9.24 1.05
N GLU A 70 -10.08 9.87 0.05
CA GLU A 70 -8.86 9.35 -0.59
C GLU A 70 -7.72 9.16 0.43
N ALA A 71 -7.62 10.04 1.43
CA ALA A 71 -6.67 9.88 2.53
C ALA A 71 -6.95 8.64 3.40
N ASP A 72 -8.22 8.28 3.61
CA ASP A 72 -8.60 7.03 4.30
C ASP A 72 -8.22 5.81 3.47
N LEU A 73 -8.48 5.86 2.15
CA LEU A 73 -8.13 4.78 1.22
C LEU A 73 -6.61 4.58 1.14
N MET A 74 -5.82 5.66 1.10
CA MET A 74 -4.37 5.60 1.12
C MET A 74 -3.82 4.94 2.39
N ARG A 75 -4.39 5.27 3.56
CA ARG A 75 -4.03 4.63 4.84
C ARG A 75 -4.38 3.15 4.83
N ALA A 76 -5.60 2.80 4.44
CA ALA A 76 -6.08 1.42 4.41
C ALA A 76 -5.24 0.53 3.48
N ALA A 77 -4.83 1.06 2.33
CA ALA A 77 -3.94 0.35 1.42
C ALA A 77 -2.58 0.05 2.08
N MET A 78 -1.97 1.04 2.72
CA MET A 78 -0.67 0.86 3.38
C MET A 78 -0.73 -0.05 4.61
N GLU A 79 -1.86 -0.05 5.32
CA GLU A 79 -2.12 -0.98 6.43
C GLU A 79 -2.04 -2.43 5.95
N VAL A 80 -2.70 -2.78 4.83
CA VAL A 80 -2.62 -4.15 4.29
C VAL A 80 -1.26 -4.47 3.69
N VAL A 81 -0.63 -3.51 3.01
CA VAL A 81 0.74 -3.68 2.50
C VAL A 81 1.69 -4.08 3.63
N THR A 82 1.51 -3.53 4.83
CA THR A 82 2.39 -3.77 5.99
C THR A 82 1.91 -4.85 6.95
N ASP A 83 0.67 -5.34 6.81
CA ASP A 83 0.12 -6.40 7.66
C ASP A 83 0.81 -7.77 7.41
N PRO A 84 1.52 -8.37 8.38
CA PRO A 84 2.21 -9.65 8.18
C PRO A 84 1.25 -10.82 7.92
N THR A 85 -0.04 -10.66 8.19
CA THR A 85 -1.07 -11.71 8.01
C THR A 85 -1.78 -11.64 6.66
N ALA A 86 -1.63 -10.53 5.93
CA ALA A 86 -2.23 -10.37 4.61
C ALA A 86 -1.53 -11.25 3.56
N THR A 87 -2.31 -11.88 2.69
CA THR A 87 -1.80 -12.65 1.55
C THR A 87 -1.06 -11.75 0.57
N LEU A 88 -0.15 -12.33 -0.24
CA LEU A 88 0.53 -11.57 -1.29
C LEU A 88 -0.49 -10.89 -2.22
N ASP A 89 -1.47 -11.64 -2.75
CA ASP A 89 -2.44 -11.09 -3.69
C ASP A 89 -3.16 -9.86 -3.13
N ASN A 90 -3.53 -9.89 -1.84
CA ASN A 90 -4.16 -8.75 -1.17
C ASN A 90 -3.20 -7.56 -1.05
N LYS A 91 -1.91 -7.81 -0.77
CA LYS A 91 -0.89 -6.75 -0.74
C LYS A 91 -0.66 -6.12 -2.11
N LEU A 92 -0.64 -6.93 -3.18
CA LEU A 92 -0.48 -6.42 -4.54
C LEU A 92 -1.67 -5.58 -4.98
N ILE A 93 -2.89 -6.03 -4.68
CA ILE A 93 -4.11 -5.25 -4.91
C ILE A 93 -4.05 -3.93 -4.13
N ALA A 94 -3.65 -3.98 -2.85
CA ALA A 94 -3.50 -2.78 -2.04
C ALA A 94 -2.46 -1.81 -2.63
N PHE A 95 -1.33 -2.31 -3.14
CA PHE A 95 -0.34 -1.49 -3.83
C PHE A 95 -0.87 -0.88 -5.13
N ASP A 96 -1.56 -1.66 -5.98
CA ASP A 96 -2.16 -1.14 -7.23
C ASP A 96 -3.18 -0.04 -6.95
N ASN A 97 -3.97 -0.21 -5.89
CA ASN A 97 -4.93 0.78 -5.42
C ASN A 97 -4.24 2.04 -4.89
N PHE A 98 -3.18 1.87 -4.10
CA PHE A 98 -2.38 2.97 -3.58
C PHE A 98 -1.71 3.76 -4.72
N GLU A 99 -1.15 3.05 -5.70
CA GLU A 99 -0.47 3.64 -6.86
C GLU A 99 -1.41 4.53 -7.68
N GLN A 100 -2.63 4.07 -7.96
CA GLN A 100 -3.66 4.87 -8.65
C GLN A 100 -4.03 6.14 -7.88
N LEU A 101 -4.18 6.06 -6.55
CA LEU A 101 -4.52 7.24 -5.73
C LEU A 101 -3.44 8.32 -5.81
N ILE A 102 -2.17 7.91 -5.83
CA ILE A 102 -1.01 8.81 -5.82
C ILE A 102 -0.56 9.27 -7.20
N GLU A 103 -1.24 8.84 -8.28
CA GLU A 103 -1.12 9.49 -9.61
C GLU A 103 -1.55 10.97 -9.53
N SER A 104 -2.45 11.31 -8.60
CA SER A 104 -2.78 12.69 -8.26
C SER A 104 -1.67 13.32 -7.42
N LEU A 105 -1.16 14.47 -7.86
CA LEU A 105 -0.15 15.24 -7.13
C LEU A 105 -0.60 15.64 -5.72
N ASP A 106 -1.88 15.94 -5.53
CA ASP A 106 -2.44 16.30 -4.22
C ASP A 106 -2.35 15.12 -3.23
N ASN A 107 -2.68 13.92 -3.69
CA ASN A 107 -2.56 12.70 -2.90
C ASN A 107 -1.10 12.30 -2.70
N ALA A 108 -0.26 12.41 -3.72
CA ALA A 108 1.18 12.19 -3.58
C ALA A 108 1.78 13.08 -2.48
N ASN A 109 1.38 14.36 -2.45
CA ASN A 109 1.80 15.34 -1.45
C ASN A 109 1.24 15.07 -0.04
N ASN A 110 0.21 14.22 0.08
CA ASN A 110 -0.33 13.75 1.35
C ASN A 110 0.48 12.59 1.96
N LEU A 111 1.40 11.93 1.23
CA LEU A 111 2.21 10.86 1.82
C LEU A 111 2.98 11.32 3.07
N GLU A 112 3.45 12.57 3.08
CA GLU A 112 4.17 13.15 4.22
C GLU A 112 3.27 13.39 5.43
N PRO A 113 2.20 14.22 5.36
CA PRO A 113 1.33 14.45 6.51
C PRO A 113 0.59 13.18 6.99
N LEU A 114 0.41 12.20 6.11
CA LEU A 114 -0.18 10.89 6.47
C LEU A 114 0.85 9.89 7.02
N GLY A 115 2.14 10.23 7.03
CA GLY A 115 3.20 9.34 7.53
C GLY A 115 3.45 8.10 6.67
N LEU A 116 3.02 8.10 5.40
CA LEU A 116 3.02 6.93 4.51
C LEU A 116 4.36 6.71 3.78
N TRP A 117 5.25 7.70 3.77
CA TRP A 117 6.61 7.50 3.24
C TRP A 117 7.39 6.44 4.00
N THR A 118 7.31 6.42 5.33
CA THR A 118 8.04 5.47 6.17
C THR A 118 7.68 4.01 5.84
N PRO A 119 6.41 3.58 5.87
CA PRO A 119 6.06 2.21 5.52
C PRO A 119 6.37 1.89 4.05
N LEU A 120 6.15 2.83 3.12
CA LEU A 120 6.49 2.63 1.70
C LEU A 120 7.99 2.37 1.49
N LEU A 121 8.85 3.18 2.10
CA LEU A 121 10.30 3.01 2.01
C LEU A 121 10.80 1.81 2.81
N SER A 122 10.12 1.41 3.87
CA SER A 122 10.41 0.16 4.57
C SER A 122 10.24 -1.05 3.66
N VAL A 123 9.15 -1.12 2.90
CA VAL A 123 8.93 -2.22 1.94
C VAL A 123 9.96 -2.16 0.80
N LEU A 124 10.31 -0.97 0.33
CA LEU A 124 11.35 -0.79 -0.68
C LEU A 124 12.72 -1.30 -0.19
N ALA A 125 13.09 -1.00 1.05
CA ALA A 125 14.39 -1.28 1.62
C ALA A 125 14.57 -2.72 2.15
N THR A 126 13.54 -3.58 2.05
CA THR A 126 13.59 -4.97 2.51
C THR A 126 14.83 -5.67 1.92
N PRO A 127 15.74 -6.22 2.74
CA PRO A 127 16.97 -6.80 2.24
C PRO A 127 16.70 -8.01 1.36
N ALA A 128 17.43 -8.13 0.25
CA ALA A 128 17.44 -9.34 -0.56
C ALA A 128 18.24 -10.44 0.19
N LYS A 129 17.57 -11.13 1.13
CA LYS A 129 18.01 -12.30 1.93
C LYS A 129 19.18 -12.15 2.92
N SER A 130 19.00 -12.79 4.08
CA SER A 130 20.00 -13.66 4.71
C SER A 130 19.70 -15.12 4.31
N GLU A 131 20.73 -15.96 4.21
CA GLU A 131 20.65 -17.31 3.64
C GLU A 131 19.90 -18.35 4.49
N GLU A 132 19.39 -17.97 5.67
CA GLU A 132 18.95 -18.91 6.71
C GLU A 132 17.43 -19.16 6.80
N GLU A 133 16.60 -18.39 6.08
CA GLU A 133 15.13 -18.52 6.13
C GLU A 133 14.58 -18.99 4.78
N GLU A 134 14.67 -20.29 4.53
CA GLU A 134 14.39 -20.89 3.22
C GLU A 134 12.89 -21.03 2.89
N GLU A 135 11.99 -20.86 3.86
CA GLU A 135 10.57 -21.21 3.72
C GLU A 135 9.62 -20.02 3.52
N ILE A 136 10.09 -18.76 3.65
CA ILE A 136 9.28 -17.53 3.46
C ILE A 136 9.80 -16.75 2.22
N LYS A 137 9.98 -17.43 1.09
CA LYS A 137 10.94 -16.98 0.06
C LYS A 137 10.37 -16.38 -1.23
N THR A 138 9.06 -16.17 -1.36
CA THR A 138 8.48 -16.06 -2.73
C THR A 138 7.99 -14.67 -3.13
N TYR A 139 7.82 -13.73 -2.20
CA TYR A 139 6.99 -12.54 -2.46
C TYR A 139 7.71 -11.18 -2.31
N GLU A 140 8.88 -11.13 -1.68
CA GLU A 140 9.58 -9.88 -1.38
C GLU A 140 9.98 -9.06 -2.62
N PRO A 141 10.53 -9.66 -3.71
CA PRO A 141 10.89 -8.89 -4.89
C PRO A 141 9.67 -8.22 -5.54
N GLU A 142 8.51 -8.87 -5.47
CA GLU A 142 7.29 -8.30 -6.05
C GLU A 142 6.79 -7.10 -5.26
N LEU A 143 6.81 -7.18 -3.93
CA LEU A 143 6.47 -6.06 -3.05
C LEU A 143 7.47 -4.90 -3.21
N GLN A 144 8.77 -5.17 -3.32
CA GLN A 144 9.78 -4.14 -3.60
C GLN A 144 9.57 -3.47 -4.94
N ARG A 145 9.22 -4.25 -5.98
CA ARG A 145 8.90 -3.73 -7.31
C ARG A 145 7.70 -2.78 -7.25
N MET A 146 6.64 -3.14 -6.51
CA MET A 146 5.46 -2.30 -6.31
C MET A 146 5.77 -1.04 -5.50
N ALA A 147 6.57 -1.15 -4.44
CA ALA A 147 7.02 0.00 -3.67
C ALA A 147 7.84 0.97 -4.53
N ALA A 148 8.77 0.46 -5.34
CA ALA A 148 9.56 1.27 -6.26
C ALA A 148 8.67 1.96 -7.31
N TRP A 149 7.63 1.29 -7.81
CA TRP A 149 6.65 1.90 -8.70
C TRP A 149 5.93 3.05 -8.02
N CYS A 150 5.33 2.83 -6.84
CA CYS A 150 4.61 3.86 -6.10
C CYS A 150 5.50 5.08 -5.79
N VAL A 151 6.76 4.84 -5.38
CA VAL A 151 7.75 5.92 -5.19
C VAL A 151 7.96 6.70 -6.48
N GLY A 152 8.17 6.01 -7.61
CA GLY A 152 8.38 6.65 -8.91
C GLY A 152 7.19 7.46 -9.40
N THR A 153 5.96 7.02 -9.08
CA THR A 153 4.72 7.74 -9.38
C THR A 153 4.59 8.99 -8.49
N ALA A 154 4.77 8.85 -7.17
CA ALA A 154 4.65 9.98 -6.24
C ALA A 154 5.59 11.15 -6.54
N VAL A 155 6.81 10.86 -7.01
CA VAL A 155 7.85 11.89 -7.27
C VAL A 155 7.87 12.41 -8.70
N GLN A 156 7.10 11.82 -9.62
CA GLN A 156 7.13 12.23 -11.03
C GLN A 156 6.61 13.67 -11.19
N ASN A 157 7.49 14.55 -11.69
CA ASN A 157 7.20 15.97 -11.85
C ASN A 157 6.67 16.64 -10.56
N ASN A 158 7.12 16.16 -9.40
CA ASN A 158 6.64 16.60 -8.09
C ASN A 158 7.80 16.93 -7.14
N VAL A 159 8.24 18.19 -7.15
CA VAL A 159 9.40 18.66 -6.37
C VAL A 159 9.23 18.39 -4.87
N LYS A 160 8.02 18.58 -4.31
CA LYS A 160 7.77 18.33 -2.88
C LYS A 160 8.01 16.87 -2.51
N SER A 161 7.52 15.94 -3.34
CA SER A 161 7.74 14.51 -3.14
C SER A 161 9.19 14.10 -3.44
N GLN A 162 9.85 14.71 -4.43
CA GLN A 162 11.29 14.50 -4.71
C GLN A 162 12.15 14.90 -3.51
N GLU A 163 11.91 16.09 -2.94
CA GLU A 163 12.56 16.57 -1.71
C GLU A 163 12.37 15.60 -0.56
N ARG A 164 11.11 15.15 -0.35
CA ARG A 164 10.81 14.23 0.74
C ARG A 164 11.47 12.87 0.57
N LEU A 165 11.46 12.32 -0.65
CA LEU A 165 12.15 11.07 -0.98
C LEU A 165 13.65 11.17 -0.69
N LEU A 166 14.28 12.27 -1.12
CA LEU A 166 15.70 12.52 -0.90
C LEU A 166 16.02 12.63 0.60
N ALA A 167 15.27 13.43 1.34
CA ALA A 167 15.44 13.64 2.77
C ALA A 167 15.33 12.34 3.59
N MET A 168 14.53 11.38 3.12
CA MET A 168 14.36 10.07 3.76
C MET A 168 15.34 8.99 3.26
N GLY A 169 16.34 9.35 2.45
CA GLY A 169 17.34 8.40 1.95
C GLY A 169 16.80 7.42 0.90
N GLY A 170 15.65 7.74 0.30
CA GLY A 170 15.05 6.89 -0.72
C GLY A 170 15.83 6.86 -2.03
N VAL A 171 16.46 7.98 -2.43
CA VAL A 171 17.29 8.05 -3.65
C VAL A 171 18.49 7.11 -3.58
N PRO A 172 19.34 7.13 -2.52
CA PRO A 172 20.39 6.11 -2.34
C PRO A 172 19.88 4.67 -2.35
N THR A 173 18.71 4.42 -1.75
CA THR A 173 18.09 3.09 -1.71
C THR A 173 17.72 2.61 -3.12
N LEU A 174 17.06 3.45 -3.90
CA LEU A 174 16.72 3.15 -5.30
C LEU A 174 17.97 2.91 -6.15
N LEU A 175 19.04 3.69 -5.95
CA LEU A 175 20.30 3.49 -6.67
C LEU A 175 20.97 2.17 -6.31
N LYS A 176 20.96 1.80 -5.03
CA LYS A 176 21.44 0.49 -4.57
C LYS A 176 20.67 -0.64 -5.28
N LEU A 177 19.34 -0.56 -5.31
CA LEU A 177 18.50 -1.57 -5.97
C LEU A 177 18.75 -1.61 -7.48
N ALA A 178 18.78 -0.46 -8.16
CA ALA A 178 19.01 -0.38 -9.61
C ALA A 178 20.35 -1.00 -10.04
N THR A 179 21.39 -0.83 -9.22
CA THR A 179 22.76 -1.30 -9.50
C THR A 179 23.08 -2.68 -8.92
N ALA A 180 22.18 -3.31 -8.17
CA ALA A 180 22.37 -4.65 -7.63
C ALA A 180 22.40 -5.70 -8.77
N GLU A 181 23.60 -6.15 -9.15
CA GLU A 181 23.75 -7.02 -10.32
C GLU A 181 23.02 -8.36 -10.17
N ASP A 182 22.93 -8.90 -8.95
CA ASP A 182 22.26 -10.16 -8.65
C ASP A 182 20.82 -9.97 -8.12
N GLY A 183 20.31 -8.74 -8.18
CA GLY A 183 18.94 -8.41 -7.79
C GLY A 183 17.90 -8.78 -8.84
N ASP A 184 16.64 -8.89 -8.40
CA ASP A 184 15.50 -9.17 -9.28
C ASP A 184 15.38 -8.13 -10.42
N VAL A 185 15.16 -8.61 -11.64
CA VAL A 185 15.09 -7.77 -12.84
C VAL A 185 13.92 -6.79 -12.78
N GLY A 186 12.77 -7.21 -12.25
CA GLY A 186 11.59 -6.36 -12.10
C GLY A 186 11.82 -5.23 -11.11
N VAL A 187 12.40 -5.54 -9.94
CA VAL A 187 12.81 -4.55 -8.93
C VAL A 187 13.77 -3.55 -9.54
N ARG A 188 14.86 -4.02 -10.15
CA ARG A 188 15.87 -3.14 -10.78
C ARG A 188 15.25 -2.19 -11.80
N ARG A 189 14.39 -2.71 -12.70
CA ARG A 189 13.70 -1.88 -13.71
C ARG A 189 12.83 -0.81 -13.06
N LYS A 190 12.07 -1.15 -12.01
CA LYS A 190 11.20 -0.18 -11.34
C LYS A 190 11.96 0.80 -10.47
N SER A 191 13.09 0.41 -9.89
CA SER A 191 13.99 1.35 -9.22
C SER A 191 14.58 2.35 -10.21
N ILE A 192 14.95 1.93 -11.43
CA ILE A 192 15.43 2.85 -12.48
C ILE A 192 14.32 3.79 -12.95
N TYR A 193 13.09 3.30 -13.11
CA TYR A 193 11.93 4.15 -13.37
C TYR A 193 11.77 5.23 -12.29
N ALA A 194 11.81 4.84 -11.01
CA ALA A 194 11.69 5.78 -9.90
C ALA A 194 12.84 6.77 -9.83
N LEU A 195 14.09 6.35 -10.09
CA LEU A 195 15.24 7.25 -10.21
C LEU A 195 15.04 8.27 -11.32
N SER A 196 14.58 7.85 -12.50
CA SER A 196 14.27 8.76 -13.60
C SER A 196 13.25 9.82 -13.19
N SER A 197 12.19 9.45 -12.47
CA SER A 197 11.24 10.43 -11.91
C SER A 197 11.87 11.33 -10.84
N ALA A 198 12.75 10.77 -10.00
CA ALA A 198 13.33 11.49 -8.86
C ALA A 198 14.40 12.52 -9.23
N VAL A 199 15.08 12.34 -10.37
CA VAL A 199 16.20 13.21 -10.78
C VAL A 199 15.84 14.25 -11.83
N ARG A 200 14.80 14.03 -12.66
CA ARG A 200 14.42 14.97 -13.72
C ARG A 200 13.96 16.30 -13.12
N ASN A 201 14.56 17.39 -13.60
CA ASN A 201 14.34 18.75 -13.13
C ASN A 201 14.58 18.94 -11.62
N TYR A 202 15.35 18.04 -10.99
CA TYR A 202 15.64 18.10 -9.56
C TYR A 202 17.11 17.75 -9.28
N GLN A 203 17.95 18.78 -9.30
CA GLN A 203 19.40 18.68 -9.17
C GLN A 203 19.87 17.94 -7.90
N PRO A 204 19.29 18.14 -6.71
CA PRO A 204 19.78 17.47 -5.50
C PRO A 204 19.76 15.95 -5.58
N SER A 205 18.73 15.35 -6.18
CA SER A 205 18.70 13.90 -6.42
C SER A 205 19.69 13.48 -7.51
N MET A 206 19.85 14.28 -8.56
CA MET A 206 20.82 13.98 -9.62
C MET A 206 22.24 13.94 -9.08
N ASP A 207 22.62 14.90 -8.23
CA ASP A 207 23.93 14.96 -7.59
C ASP A 207 24.23 13.70 -6.78
N VAL A 208 23.26 13.24 -5.97
CA VAL A 208 23.37 11.99 -5.21
C VAL A 208 23.51 10.77 -6.13
N VAL A 209 22.79 10.74 -7.24
CA VAL A 209 22.86 9.63 -8.21
C VAL A 209 24.23 9.58 -8.88
N VAL A 210 24.74 10.69 -9.41
CA VAL A 210 26.06 10.71 -10.07
C VAL A 210 27.19 10.43 -9.08
N GLU A 211 27.12 10.93 -7.84
CA GLU A 211 28.07 10.61 -6.78
C GLU A 211 28.11 9.09 -6.53
N GLY A 212 26.95 8.46 -6.35
CA GLY A 212 26.86 7.01 -6.16
C GLY A 212 27.30 6.19 -7.38
N LEU A 213 27.23 6.79 -8.58
CA LEU A 213 27.68 6.20 -9.83
C LEU A 213 29.17 6.40 -10.14
N ALA A 214 29.89 7.24 -9.38
CA ALA A 214 31.31 7.50 -9.57
C ALA A 214 32.16 6.22 -9.54
N LYS A 215 31.82 5.26 -8.68
CA LYS A 215 32.49 3.94 -8.59
C LYS A 215 32.34 3.08 -9.84
N TYR A 216 31.39 3.38 -10.72
CA TYR A 216 31.20 2.73 -12.01
C TYR A 216 31.78 3.56 -13.18
N GLY A 217 32.56 4.60 -12.89
CA GLY A 217 33.11 5.52 -13.89
C GLY A 217 32.08 6.48 -14.48
N ARG A 218 30.97 6.74 -13.76
CA ARG A 218 29.84 7.58 -14.21
C ARG A 218 29.51 8.71 -13.23
N GLY A 219 30.55 9.31 -12.64
CA GLY A 219 30.44 10.37 -11.63
C GLY A 219 30.55 11.80 -12.17
N GLU A 220 30.42 11.97 -13.47
CA GLU A 220 30.46 13.29 -14.11
C GLU A 220 29.23 14.11 -13.67
N LYS A 221 29.40 15.43 -13.50
CA LYS A 221 28.27 16.30 -13.19
C LYS A 221 27.28 16.31 -14.35
N VAL A 222 26.01 16.15 -14.01
CA VAL A 222 24.88 16.18 -14.94
C VAL A 222 23.92 17.28 -14.49
N ASP A 223 23.53 18.16 -15.41
CA ASP A 223 22.45 19.11 -15.18
C ASP A 223 21.11 18.37 -15.26
N ALA A 224 20.35 18.40 -14.17
CA ALA A 224 19.05 17.74 -14.07
C ALA A 224 17.98 18.34 -15.00
N ALA A 225 18.20 19.54 -15.55
CA ALA A 225 17.34 20.17 -16.54
C ALA A 225 17.73 19.79 -17.99
N ASP A 226 18.92 19.24 -18.22
CA ASP A 226 19.34 18.70 -19.51
C ASP A 226 18.80 17.26 -19.64
N MET A 227 17.68 17.12 -20.36
CA MET A 227 17.03 15.82 -20.52
C MET A 227 17.87 14.81 -21.29
N ASP A 228 18.70 15.23 -22.25
CA ASP A 228 19.58 14.33 -22.99
C ASP A 228 20.68 13.78 -22.06
N ALA A 229 21.25 14.63 -21.21
CA ALA A 229 22.24 14.21 -20.22
C ALA A 229 21.63 13.29 -19.15
N VAL A 230 20.43 13.61 -18.65
CA VAL A 230 19.67 12.74 -17.73
C VAL A 230 19.39 11.39 -18.38
N ASP A 231 18.91 11.38 -19.62
CA ASP A 231 18.62 10.16 -20.39
C ASP A 231 19.87 9.29 -20.55
N GLY A 232 21.02 9.90 -20.83
CA GLY A 232 22.31 9.19 -20.90
C GLY A 232 22.66 8.41 -19.61
N VAL A 233 22.34 8.95 -18.43
CA VAL A 233 22.52 8.26 -17.13
C VAL A 233 21.50 7.13 -16.97
N ILE A 234 20.23 7.42 -17.23
CA ILE A 234 19.13 6.46 -17.02
C ILE A 234 19.22 5.28 -18.00
N ASP A 235 19.56 5.52 -19.26
CA ASP A 235 19.68 4.47 -20.27
C ASP A 235 20.87 3.56 -20.00
N TRP A 236 21.99 4.10 -19.53
CA TRP A 236 23.11 3.28 -19.06
C TRP A 236 22.70 2.32 -17.93
N LEU A 237 21.88 2.79 -16.98
CA LEU A 237 21.32 1.91 -15.95
C LEU A 237 20.42 0.82 -16.56
N ARG A 238 19.57 1.17 -17.53
CA ARG A 238 18.66 0.22 -18.22
C ARG A 238 19.43 -0.86 -18.99
N GLU A 239 20.50 -0.51 -19.68
CA GLU A 239 21.34 -1.44 -20.43
C GLU A 239 21.96 -2.51 -19.53
N ARG A 240 22.40 -2.13 -18.34
CA ARG A 240 22.96 -3.05 -17.33
C ARG A 240 21.93 -4.02 -16.74
N VAL A 241 20.64 -3.79 -16.96
CA VAL A 241 19.61 -4.77 -16.64
C VAL A 241 19.42 -5.78 -17.78
N LYS A 242 19.54 -5.34 -19.04
CA LYS A 242 19.36 -6.20 -20.22
C LYS A 242 20.47 -7.24 -20.40
N GLY A 243 21.69 -6.95 -19.95
CA GLY A 243 22.85 -7.85 -20.08
C GLY A 243 22.79 -9.16 -19.27
N LYS A 244 21.70 -9.43 -18.54
CA LYS A 244 21.49 -10.66 -17.75
C LYS A 244 20.16 -11.39 -18.07
N ALA A 245 19.48 -11.03 -19.17
CA ALA A 245 18.24 -11.68 -19.60
C ALA A 245 18.50 -12.93 -20.47
#